data_AF-A0AAN8FFT0-F1
#
_entry.id   AF-A0AAN8FFT0-F1
#
_cell.length_a   1.000
_cell.length_b   1.000
_cell.length_c   1.000
_cell.angle_alpha   90.00
_cell.angle_beta   90.00
_cell.angle_gamma   90.00
#
_symmetry.space_group_name_H-M   'P 1'
#
loop_
_entity.id
_entity.type
_entity.pdbx_description
1 polymer ?
#
loop_
_entity_poly.entity_id
_entity_poly.type
_entity_poly.pdbx_seq_one_letter_code
_entity_poly.pdbx_strand_id
1 'polypeptide(L)'
;MSSFRPRNDSSDRHSIGVLDIFGFENFETNSFEQLCINYANESLQQFFVQRIFKIEQAEYDLEQINWRQIKFIDNQDTLEMIGVRPMNVFSLIDEESIFPKGTDQTMLCKLHSTHSNKSFYMRPKADLERSFGVKHFAGPVFYHVRGFLEKNRDSFSADLHSLVQTSKMHLLLRIFDESDHVEGTGRNKSTTVSSQFRKSLDQLMQQLNQTEPFFIRCIKPNEFKRALMMDRGLVLRQLQYSGMLETIKIRRNGYPIRHDFEPFVQRYRVLVNGL
;
A
#
# COMPACT_ATOMS: atom_id res chain seq x y z
N MET A 1 11.96 -6.52 6.39
CA MET A 1 12.67 -7.29 5.34
C MET A 1 14.00 -7.74 5.90
N SER A 2 14.17 -9.02 6.23
CA SER A 2 15.44 -9.55 6.73
C SER A 2 16.32 -9.96 5.55
N SER A 3 17.24 -9.09 5.12
CA SER A 3 18.22 -9.46 4.09
C SER A 3 19.40 -10.17 4.73
N PHE A 4 19.58 -11.46 4.46
CA PHE A 4 20.82 -12.16 4.79
C PHE A 4 21.95 -11.66 3.87
N ARG A 5 23.02 -11.08 4.45
CA ARG A 5 24.21 -10.61 3.70
C ARG A 5 25.45 -11.41 4.15
N PRO A 6 25.91 -12.40 3.36
CA PRO A 6 27.21 -13.02 3.59
C PRO A 6 28.35 -12.17 3.01
N ARG A 7 29.50 -12.17 3.72
CA ARG A 7 30.69 -11.33 3.46
C ARG A 7 31.25 -11.50 2.03
N ASN A 8 31.66 -10.36 1.46
CA ASN A 8 32.55 -10.12 0.32
C ASN A 8 32.55 -11.14 -0.83
N ASP A 9 31.91 -10.78 -1.95
CA ASP A 9 32.39 -11.16 -3.28
C ASP A 9 31.80 -10.24 -4.35
N SER A 10 32.65 -9.79 -5.27
CA SER A 10 32.41 -8.74 -6.28
C SER A 10 31.84 -9.32 -7.58
N SER A 11 30.71 -10.02 -7.50
CA SER A 11 29.96 -10.55 -8.63
C SER A 11 28.52 -10.07 -8.59
N ASP A 12 27.87 -9.93 -9.75
CA ASP A 12 26.43 -9.66 -9.86
C ASP A 12 25.65 -10.73 -9.09
N ARG A 13 25.24 -10.39 -7.87
CA ARG A 13 24.52 -11.29 -6.98
C ARG A 13 23.03 -11.13 -7.22
N HIS A 14 22.40 -12.18 -7.73
CA HIS A 14 20.94 -12.29 -7.71
C HIS A 14 20.47 -12.53 -6.28
N SER A 15 19.38 -11.86 -5.88
CA SER A 15 18.76 -12.03 -4.58
C SER A 15 17.26 -12.27 -4.74
N ILE A 16 16.69 -13.08 -3.85
CA ILE A 16 15.25 -13.33 -3.79
C ILE A 16 14.71 -12.55 -2.59
N GLY A 17 13.83 -11.58 -2.86
CA GLY A 17 13.13 -10.81 -1.84
C GLY A 17 11.80 -11.47 -1.46
N VAL A 18 11.51 -11.51 -0.16
CA VAL A 18 10.18 -11.88 0.36
C VAL A 18 9.63 -10.69 1.12
N LEU A 19 8.48 -10.21 0.70
CA LEU A 19 7.73 -9.15 1.37
C LEU A 19 6.48 -9.75 2.02
N ASP A 20 6.42 -9.65 3.34
CA ASP A 20 5.24 -9.96 4.13
C ASP A 20 4.66 -8.65 4.67
N ILE A 21 3.41 -8.36 4.31
CA ILE A 21 2.73 -7.11 4.65
C ILE A 21 1.25 -7.38 4.92
N PHE A 22 0.68 -6.61 5.84
CA PHE A 22 -0.76 -6.60 6.09
C PHE A 22 -1.55 -6.28 4.82
N GLY A 23 -2.66 -6.99 4.63
CA GLY A 23 -3.64 -6.66 3.60
C GLY A 23 -4.43 -5.40 3.93
N PHE A 24 -5.31 -5.01 3.02
CA PHE A 24 -6.21 -3.88 3.19
C PHE A 24 -7.11 -4.04 4.43
N GLU A 25 -7.23 -3.00 5.25
CA GLU A 25 -7.98 -3.03 6.52
C GLU A 25 -9.19 -2.09 6.46
N ASN A 26 -10.33 -2.58 6.94
CA ASN A 26 -11.52 -1.78 7.16
C ASN A 26 -12.31 -2.34 8.34
N PHE A 27 -12.13 -1.71 9.50
CA PHE A 27 -12.79 -2.06 10.75
C PHE A 27 -13.98 -1.14 11.04
N GLU A 28 -14.69 -1.41 12.15
CA GLU A 28 -15.76 -0.52 12.64
C GLU A 28 -15.24 0.89 12.96
N THR A 29 -13.98 1.01 13.39
CA THR A 29 -13.31 2.30 13.60
C THR A 29 -11.89 2.20 13.07
N ASN A 30 -11.59 2.94 12.00
CA ASN A 30 -10.26 3.02 11.42
C ASN A 30 -9.55 4.27 11.94
N SER A 31 -8.27 4.14 12.28
CA SER A 31 -7.45 5.24 12.79
C SER A 31 -6.22 5.51 11.90
N PHE A 32 -5.23 6.22 12.43
CA PHE A 32 -4.02 6.63 11.70
C PHE A 32 -3.24 5.43 11.17
N GLU A 33 -3.16 4.35 11.95
CA GLU A 33 -2.48 3.11 11.59
C GLU A 33 -3.13 2.47 10.35
N GLN A 34 -4.48 2.39 10.33
CA GLN A 34 -5.21 1.90 9.16
C GLN A 34 -4.99 2.79 7.93
N LEU A 35 -4.89 4.11 8.09
CA LEU A 35 -4.57 5.00 6.97
C LEU A 35 -3.19 4.67 6.37
N CYS A 36 -2.18 4.45 7.22
CA CYS A 36 -0.84 4.03 6.78
C CYS A 36 -0.89 2.67 6.08
N ILE A 37 -1.53 1.66 6.69
CA ILE A 37 -1.68 0.32 6.12
C ILE A 37 -2.38 0.36 4.77
N ASN A 38 -3.48 1.11 4.67
CA ASN A 38 -4.25 1.22 3.43
C ASN A 38 -3.50 2.01 2.34
N TYR A 39 -2.70 3.03 2.71
CA TYR A 39 -1.82 3.71 1.75
C TYR A 39 -0.72 2.81 1.19
N ALA A 40 -0.12 1.96 2.03
CA ALA A 40 0.83 0.95 1.56
C ALA A 40 0.15 -0.06 0.61
N ASN A 41 -1.04 -0.53 0.97
CA ASN A 41 -1.82 -1.42 0.10
C ASN A 41 -2.22 -0.76 -1.22
N GLU A 42 -2.60 0.52 -1.22
CA GLU A 42 -2.89 1.30 -2.42
C GLU A 42 -1.66 1.38 -3.33
N SER A 43 -0.48 1.61 -2.76
CA SER A 43 0.80 1.70 -3.50
C SER A 43 1.19 0.37 -4.12
N LEU A 44 1.08 -0.72 -3.35
CA LEU A 44 1.34 -2.08 -3.82
C LEU A 44 0.32 -2.53 -4.87
N GLN A 45 -0.94 -2.13 -4.73
CA GLN A 45 -1.97 -2.42 -5.71
C GLN A 45 -1.66 -1.73 -7.04
N GLN A 46 -1.23 -0.46 -7.02
CA GLN A 46 -0.84 0.25 -8.24
C GLN A 46 0.34 -0.44 -8.93
N PHE A 47 1.37 -0.80 -8.17
CA PHE A 47 2.51 -1.56 -8.68
C PHE A 47 2.11 -2.91 -9.28
N PHE A 48 1.25 -3.66 -8.59
CA PHE A 48 0.73 -4.94 -9.07
C PHE A 48 -0.01 -4.79 -10.40
N VAL A 49 -0.94 -3.84 -10.49
CA VAL A 49 -1.73 -3.60 -11.69
C VAL A 49 -0.82 -3.21 -12.86
N GLN A 50 0.07 -2.23 -12.66
CA GLN A 50 1.03 -1.80 -13.68
C GLN A 50 1.92 -2.96 -14.17
N ARG A 51 2.39 -3.82 -13.25
CA ARG A 51 3.23 -4.96 -13.63
C ARG A 51 2.49 -6.00 -14.44
N ILE A 52 1.28 -6.38 -14.02
CA ILE A 52 0.45 -7.34 -14.77
C ILE A 52 0.18 -6.82 -16.17
N PHE A 53 -0.14 -5.54 -16.32
CA PHE A 53 -0.33 -4.93 -17.64
C PHE A 53 0.91 -4.98 -18.51
N LYS A 54 2.08 -4.62 -17.96
CA LYS A 54 3.34 -4.64 -18.72
C LYS A 54 3.67 -6.03 -19.24
N ILE A 55 3.42 -7.07 -18.43
CA ILE A 55 3.64 -8.48 -18.84
C ILE A 55 2.67 -8.87 -19.95
N GLU A 56 1.38 -8.58 -19.80
CA GLU A 56 0.36 -8.88 -20.83
C GLU A 56 0.66 -8.18 -22.17
N GLN A 57 1.08 -6.90 -22.13
CA GLN A 57 1.41 -6.15 -23.34
C GLN A 57 2.63 -6.75 -24.07
N ALA A 58 3.69 -7.08 -23.33
CA ALA A 58 4.88 -7.68 -23.92
C ALA A 58 4.58 -9.01 -24.62
N GLU A 59 3.64 -9.80 -24.09
CA GLU A 59 3.21 -11.05 -24.69
C GLU A 59 2.37 -10.84 -25.95
N TYR A 60 1.42 -9.90 -25.95
CA TYR A 60 0.67 -9.56 -27.17
C TYR A 60 1.56 -8.99 -28.28
N ASP A 61 2.57 -8.19 -27.91
CA ASP A 61 3.54 -7.68 -28.87
C ASP A 61 4.44 -8.80 -29.43
N LEU A 62 4.83 -9.78 -28.61
CA LEU A 62 5.57 -10.97 -29.05
C LEU A 62 4.75 -11.80 -30.05
N GLU A 63 3.47 -12.02 -29.77
CA GLU A 63 2.56 -12.80 -30.62
C GLU A 63 1.95 -11.99 -31.77
N GLN A 64 2.30 -10.70 -31.90
CA GLN A 64 1.77 -9.78 -32.92
C GLN A 64 0.24 -9.70 -32.91
N ILE A 65 -0.36 -9.75 -31.72
CA ILE A 65 -1.81 -9.67 -31.52
C ILE A 65 -2.23 -8.20 -31.54
N ASN A 66 -3.22 -7.86 -32.36
CA ASN A 66 -3.83 -6.53 -32.31
C ASN A 66 -4.73 -6.43 -31.07
N TRP A 67 -4.26 -5.72 -30.05
CA TRP A 67 -4.97 -5.52 -28.79
C TRP A 67 -5.40 -4.06 -28.63
N ARG A 68 -6.56 -3.84 -28.01
CA ARG A 68 -7.05 -2.49 -27.68
C ARG A 68 -6.69 -2.18 -26.24
N GLN A 69 -6.29 -0.93 -25.97
CA GLN A 69 -6.00 -0.49 -24.62
C GLN A 69 -7.21 -0.67 -23.70
N ILE A 70 -7.08 -1.58 -22.72
CA ILE A 70 -8.11 -1.86 -21.73
C ILE A 70 -8.12 -0.68 -20.75
N LYS A 71 -9.25 0.04 -20.66
CA LYS A 71 -9.44 1.07 -19.62
C LYS A 71 -9.58 0.37 -18.27
N PHE A 72 -8.70 0.69 -17.33
CA PHE A 72 -8.75 0.15 -15.96
C PHE A 72 -9.07 1.25 -14.94
N ILE A 73 -9.48 0.82 -13.76
CA ILE A 73 -9.68 1.72 -12.62
C ILE A 73 -8.31 2.04 -12.04
N ASP A 74 -7.76 3.18 -12.44
CA ASP A 74 -6.50 3.70 -11.91
C ASP A 74 -6.72 4.31 -10.52
N ASN A 75 -5.85 3.97 -9.58
CA ASN A 75 -5.87 4.51 -8.24
C ASN A 75 -4.82 5.60 -8.00
N GLN A 76 -4.13 6.04 -9.06
CA GLN A 76 -3.10 7.07 -8.99
C GLN A 76 -3.59 8.37 -8.33
N ASP A 77 -4.79 8.84 -8.68
CA ASP A 77 -5.36 10.05 -8.08
C ASP A 77 -5.58 9.92 -6.56
N THR A 78 -5.95 8.72 -6.11
CA THR A 78 -6.12 8.40 -4.68
C THR A 78 -4.76 8.41 -3.97
N LEU A 79 -3.73 7.78 -4.56
CA LEU A 79 -2.36 7.81 -4.05
C LEU A 79 -1.83 9.25 -3.94
N GLU A 80 -2.05 10.04 -4.99
CA GLU A 80 -1.65 11.43 -5.03
C GLU A 80 -2.27 12.27 -3.94
N MET A 81 -3.57 12.09 -3.69
CA MET A 81 -4.27 12.78 -2.62
C MET A 81 -3.79 12.34 -1.23
N ILE A 82 -3.51 11.06 -1.03
CA ILE A 82 -3.12 10.56 0.29
C ILE A 82 -1.69 10.99 0.63
N GLY A 83 -0.72 10.80 -0.27
CA GLY A 83 0.69 10.87 0.10
C GLY A 83 1.69 11.46 -0.90
N VAL A 84 1.33 11.67 -2.18
CA VAL A 84 2.31 12.08 -3.22
C VAL A 84 2.26 13.57 -3.58
N ARG A 85 1.09 14.16 -3.86
CA ARG A 85 1.00 15.57 -4.30
C ARG A 85 1.22 16.55 -3.14
N PRO A 86 1.66 17.79 -3.38
CA PRO A 86 1.67 18.83 -2.34
C PRO A 86 0.28 18.99 -1.69
N MET A 87 0.25 19.35 -0.41
CA MET A 87 -0.99 19.45 0.38
C MET A 87 -1.83 18.16 0.38
N ASN A 88 -1.18 17.00 0.25
CA ASN A 88 -1.84 15.70 0.47
C ASN A 88 -2.23 15.48 1.94
N VAL A 89 -3.05 14.45 2.18
CA VAL A 89 -3.55 14.09 3.51
C VAL A 89 -2.41 13.97 4.53
N PHE A 90 -1.35 13.21 4.22
CA PHE A 90 -0.22 13.08 5.13
C PHE A 90 0.52 14.40 5.39
N SER A 91 0.65 15.26 4.38
CA SER A 91 1.33 16.56 4.53
C SER A 91 0.54 17.50 5.42
N LEU A 92 -0.79 17.48 5.34
CA LEU A 92 -1.65 18.26 6.23
C LEU A 92 -1.64 17.71 7.67
N ILE A 93 -1.58 16.39 7.84
CA ILE A 93 -1.38 15.75 9.15
C ILE A 93 -0.01 16.14 9.72
N ASP A 94 1.06 16.09 8.93
CA ASP A 94 2.42 16.46 9.34
C ASP A 94 2.51 17.92 9.76
N GLU A 95 1.92 18.83 8.99
CA GLU A 95 1.89 20.27 9.29
C GLU A 95 1.17 20.54 10.63
N GLU A 96 -0.01 19.98 10.84
CA GLU A 96 -0.79 20.14 12.07
C GLU A 96 -0.14 19.44 13.28
N SER A 97 0.65 18.39 13.04
CA SER A 97 1.42 17.71 14.08
C SER A 97 2.51 18.62 14.64
N ILE A 98 3.09 19.50 13.82
CA ILE A 98 4.16 20.41 14.24
C ILE A 98 3.59 21.75 14.74
N PHE A 99 2.37 22.12 14.31
CA PHE A 99 1.76 23.39 14.67
C PHE A 99 1.44 23.48 16.18
N PRO A 100 1.91 24.52 16.91
CA PRO A 100 1.76 24.59 18.38
C PRO A 100 0.33 24.54 18.91
N LYS A 101 -0.65 24.97 18.10
CA LYS A 101 -2.09 24.94 18.43
C LYS A 101 -2.86 23.94 17.56
N GLY A 102 -2.16 23.02 16.89
CA GLY A 102 -2.75 22.00 16.03
C GLY A 102 -3.50 20.97 16.86
N THR A 103 -4.75 20.73 16.47
CA THR A 103 -5.66 19.75 17.08
C THR A 103 -6.22 18.83 16.00
N ASP A 104 -6.70 17.64 16.37
CA ASP A 104 -7.34 16.73 15.41
C ASP A 104 -8.51 17.41 14.67
N GLN A 105 -9.20 18.36 15.33
CA GLN A 105 -10.30 19.10 14.73
C GLN A 105 -9.82 20.13 13.69
N THR A 106 -8.77 20.90 13.99
CA THR A 106 -8.21 21.86 13.02
C THR A 106 -7.63 21.15 11.81
N MET A 107 -6.98 20.01 12.04
CA MET A 107 -6.52 19.10 10.99
C MET A 107 -7.68 18.60 10.12
N LEU A 108 -8.76 18.11 10.73
CA LEU A 108 -9.94 17.65 9.99
C LEU A 108 -10.59 18.78 9.16
N CYS A 109 -10.70 19.98 9.73
CA CYS A 109 -11.21 21.14 9.00
C CYS A 109 -10.35 21.46 7.76
N LYS A 110 -9.02 21.43 7.89
CA LYS A 110 -8.09 21.61 6.76
C LYS A 110 -8.27 20.52 5.70
N LEU A 111 -8.39 19.25 6.10
CA LEU A 111 -8.64 18.15 5.15
C LEU A 111 -9.94 18.37 4.37
N HIS A 112 -11.02 18.73 5.06
CA HIS A 112 -12.31 19.01 4.43
C HIS A 112 -12.25 20.20 3.47
N SER A 113 -11.59 21.31 3.85
CA SER A 113 -11.48 22.47 2.98
C SER A 113 -10.63 22.18 1.73
N THR A 114 -9.57 21.41 1.87
CA THR A 114 -8.61 21.17 0.78
C THR A 114 -9.08 20.10 -0.21
N HIS A 115 -9.76 19.05 0.27
CA HIS A 115 -10.06 17.87 -0.55
C HIS A 115 -11.55 17.63 -0.84
N SER A 116 -12.48 18.42 -0.30
CA SER A 116 -13.93 18.20 -0.48
C SER A 116 -14.41 18.19 -1.93
N ASN A 117 -13.69 18.82 -2.85
CA ASN A 117 -14.01 18.83 -4.28
C ASN A 117 -13.49 17.61 -5.06
N LYS A 118 -12.73 16.72 -4.40
CA LYS A 118 -12.16 15.52 -5.03
C LYS A 118 -13.15 14.37 -4.97
N SER A 119 -13.34 13.66 -6.08
CA SER A 119 -14.31 12.55 -6.20
C SER A 119 -14.01 11.33 -5.33
N PHE A 120 -12.76 11.21 -4.87
CA PHE A 120 -12.25 10.13 -4.03
C PHE A 120 -12.10 10.53 -2.55
N TYR A 121 -12.42 11.78 -2.19
CA TYR A 121 -12.55 12.24 -0.82
C TYR A 121 -14.03 12.27 -0.42
N MET A 122 -14.34 11.85 0.80
CA MET A 122 -15.71 11.79 1.30
C MET A 122 -15.81 12.52 2.63
N ARG A 123 -16.86 13.33 2.78
CA ARG A 123 -17.27 13.88 4.07
C ARG A 123 -18.34 12.99 4.69
N PRO A 124 -18.33 12.77 6.00
CA PRO A 124 -19.42 12.07 6.68
C PRO A 124 -20.73 12.82 6.47
N LYS A 125 -21.85 12.09 6.57
CA LYS A 125 -23.20 12.68 6.40
C LYS A 125 -23.61 13.55 7.58
N ALA A 126 -23.05 13.30 8.76
CA ALA A 126 -23.30 14.07 9.97
C ALA A 126 -22.07 14.91 10.32
N ASP A 127 -22.25 16.23 10.46
CA ASP A 127 -21.16 17.16 10.78
C ASP A 127 -20.53 16.91 12.17
N LEU A 128 -21.23 16.22 13.07
CA LEU A 128 -20.68 15.82 14.38
C LEU A 128 -19.70 14.65 14.29
N GLU A 129 -19.66 13.93 13.17
CA GLU A 129 -18.78 12.78 13.00
C GLU A 129 -17.37 13.27 12.68
N ARG A 130 -16.45 13.09 13.63
CA ARG A 130 -15.04 13.53 13.52
C ARG A 130 -14.25 12.53 12.66
N SER A 131 -14.65 12.40 11.40
CA SER A 131 -14.03 11.49 10.45
C SER A 131 -13.90 12.11 9.06
N PHE A 132 -12.98 11.57 8.27
CA PHE A 132 -12.94 11.78 6.84
C PHE A 132 -12.93 10.44 6.12
N GLY A 133 -13.49 10.40 4.92
CA GLY A 133 -13.53 9.20 4.11
C GLY A 133 -12.62 9.29 2.89
N VAL A 134 -12.07 8.14 2.50
CA VAL A 134 -11.29 7.97 1.27
C VAL A 134 -11.88 6.82 0.47
N LYS A 135 -12.06 7.01 -0.83
CA LYS A 135 -12.51 5.97 -1.75
C LYS A 135 -11.29 5.23 -2.32
N HIS A 136 -10.87 4.20 -1.61
CA HIS A 136 -9.76 3.32 -1.99
C HIS A 136 -10.16 2.40 -3.16
N PHE A 137 -9.17 1.71 -3.77
CA PHE A 137 -9.44 0.67 -4.76
C PHE A 137 -10.36 -0.44 -4.20
N ALA A 138 -10.24 -0.73 -2.91
CA ALA A 138 -11.03 -1.70 -2.18
C ALA A 138 -12.45 -1.18 -1.83
N GLY A 139 -12.68 0.13 -1.88
CA GLY A 139 -13.97 0.75 -1.54
C GLY A 139 -13.84 1.90 -0.55
N PRO A 140 -14.97 2.46 -0.10
CA PRO A 140 -14.96 3.58 0.83
C PRO A 140 -14.54 3.15 2.24
N VAL A 141 -13.60 3.89 2.83
CA VAL A 141 -13.16 3.71 4.23
C VAL A 141 -13.22 5.06 4.93
N PHE A 142 -13.79 5.09 6.14
CA PHE A 142 -13.82 6.27 7.00
C PHE A 142 -12.81 6.14 8.15
N TYR A 143 -12.04 7.20 8.36
CA TYR A 143 -11.00 7.31 9.37
C TYR A 143 -11.40 8.32 10.44
N HIS A 144 -11.44 7.88 11.69
CA HIS A 144 -11.80 8.71 12.82
C HIS A 144 -10.58 9.47 13.34
N VAL A 145 -10.62 10.81 13.39
CA VAL A 145 -9.41 11.63 13.58
C VAL A 145 -8.90 11.71 15.02
N ARG A 146 -9.65 11.22 16.01
CA ARG A 146 -9.24 11.27 17.42
C ARG A 146 -7.88 10.60 17.63
N GLY A 147 -6.94 11.35 18.19
CA GLY A 147 -5.58 10.91 18.50
C GLY A 147 -4.65 10.87 17.28
N PHE A 148 -5.07 11.34 16.10
CA PHE A 148 -4.23 11.30 14.88
C PHE A 148 -2.94 12.08 15.06
N LEU A 149 -3.01 13.32 15.55
CA LEU A 149 -1.82 14.15 15.69
C LEU A 149 -0.87 13.60 16.76
N GLU A 150 -1.40 13.07 17.86
CA GLU A 150 -0.60 12.42 18.90
C GLU A 150 0.16 11.21 18.34
N LYS A 151 -0.54 10.30 17.67
CA LYS A 151 0.05 9.12 17.02
C LYS A 151 1.09 9.49 15.97
N ASN A 152 0.90 10.60 15.25
CA ASN A 152 1.87 11.04 14.24
C ASN A 152 3.10 11.76 14.83
N ARG A 153 2.95 12.34 16.04
CA ARG A 153 4.05 12.96 16.81
C ARG A 153 4.93 11.93 17.52
N ASP A 154 4.49 10.68 17.61
CA ASP A 154 5.13 9.59 18.35
C ASP A 154 6.59 9.40 17.88
N SER A 155 7.50 10.06 18.58
CA SER A 155 8.92 10.13 18.29
C SER A 155 9.68 9.97 19.60
N PHE A 156 10.82 9.29 19.53
CA PHE A 156 11.60 9.01 20.72
C PHE A 156 12.23 10.31 21.25
N SER A 157 12.05 10.57 22.55
CA SER A 157 12.55 11.80 23.17
C SER A 157 14.08 11.86 23.16
N ALA A 158 14.63 13.00 22.74
CA ALA A 158 16.08 13.26 22.74
C ALA A 158 16.70 13.16 24.15
N ASP A 159 15.93 13.50 25.20
CA ASP A 159 16.40 13.37 26.58
C ASP A 159 16.50 11.90 27.01
N LEU A 160 15.53 11.07 26.58
CA LEU A 160 15.57 9.63 26.83
C LEU A 160 16.70 8.97 26.04
N HIS A 161 16.99 9.44 24.83
CA HIS A 161 18.13 8.99 24.05
C HIS A 161 19.45 9.32 24.74
N SER A 162 19.61 10.57 25.17
CA SER A 162 20.78 11.01 25.95
C SER A 162 20.94 10.18 27.23
N LEU A 163 19.85 9.85 27.91
CA LEU A 163 19.87 8.96 29.08
C LEU A 163 20.32 7.55 28.71
N VAL A 164 19.82 6.98 27.61
CA VAL A 164 20.24 5.65 27.13
C VAL A 164 21.73 5.62 26.83
N GLN A 165 22.30 6.69 26.26
CA GLN A 165 23.74 6.80 25.99
C GLN A 165 24.61 6.76 27.25
N THR A 166 24.07 7.07 28.43
CA THR A 166 24.79 6.93 29.72
C THR A 166 24.81 5.49 30.26
N SER A 167 24.08 4.57 29.62
CA SER A 167 23.97 3.19 30.08
C SER A 167 25.30 2.44 29.93
N LYS A 168 25.62 1.59 30.90
CA LYS A 168 26.75 0.65 30.83
C LYS A 168 26.41 -0.64 30.06
N MET A 169 25.14 -0.85 29.72
CA MET A 169 24.70 -2.05 29.00
C MET A 169 24.95 -1.89 27.50
N HIS A 170 25.98 -2.57 26.98
CA HIS A 170 26.34 -2.53 25.56
C HIS A 170 25.19 -2.90 24.62
N LEU A 171 24.31 -3.83 25.02
CA LEU A 171 23.14 -4.16 24.22
C LEU A 171 22.19 -2.97 24.08
N LEU A 172 21.98 -2.20 25.15
CA LEU A 172 21.13 -1.01 25.11
C LEU A 172 21.72 0.04 24.20
N LEU A 173 23.02 0.32 24.36
CA LEU A 173 23.73 1.26 23.51
C LEU A 173 23.63 0.84 22.04
N ARG A 174 23.80 -0.45 21.72
CA ARG A 174 23.66 -0.96 20.35
C ARG A 174 22.24 -0.85 19.78
N ILE A 175 21.20 -1.03 20.60
CA ILE A 175 19.80 -0.91 20.14
C ILE A 175 19.50 0.55 19.73
N PHE A 176 20.12 1.52 20.39
CA PHE A 176 19.91 2.95 20.18
C PHE A 176 21.08 3.65 19.47
N ASP A 177 22.03 2.88 18.92
CA ASP A 177 23.22 3.40 18.24
C ASP A 177 22.81 3.97 16.88
N GLU A 178 22.96 5.28 16.72
CA GLU A 178 22.42 6.04 15.59
C GLU A 178 23.27 5.88 14.33
N SER A 179 22.91 4.93 13.48
CA SER A 179 23.26 5.00 12.04
C SER A 179 22.08 5.37 11.13
N ASP A 180 20.87 5.55 11.68
CA ASP A 180 19.65 5.87 10.90
C ASP A 180 18.89 7.13 11.36
N HIS A 181 19.31 7.80 12.45
CA HIS A 181 18.75 9.10 12.81
C HIS A 181 19.53 10.21 12.09
N VAL A 182 18.89 10.74 11.05
CA VAL A 182 19.42 11.89 10.30
C VAL A 182 19.52 13.08 11.25
N GLU A 183 20.74 13.42 11.66
CA GLU A 183 21.08 14.73 12.21
C GLU A 183 20.74 15.81 11.17
N GLY A 184 19.51 16.30 11.22
CA GLY A 184 19.17 17.60 10.67
C GLY A 184 19.76 18.66 11.58
N THR A 185 20.92 19.19 11.20
CA THR A 185 21.52 20.40 11.78
C THR A 185 20.59 21.59 11.53
N GLY A 186 19.60 21.76 12.39
CA GLY A 186 18.65 22.86 12.34
C GLY A 186 17.53 22.66 13.35
N ARG A 187 17.40 23.60 14.30
CA ARG A 187 16.22 23.72 15.16
C ARG A 187 14.95 23.60 14.31
N ASN A 188 14.07 22.64 14.67
CA ASN A 188 12.64 22.55 14.30
C ASN A 188 12.23 21.86 12.98
N LYS A 189 12.64 20.61 12.74
CA LYS A 189 11.74 19.64 12.06
C LYS A 189 11.74 18.31 12.81
N SER A 190 10.84 18.17 13.78
CA SER A 190 10.51 16.87 14.36
C SER A 190 10.00 15.97 13.24
N THR A 191 10.74 14.92 12.90
CA THR A 191 10.33 13.96 11.88
C THR A 191 9.12 13.19 12.40
N THR A 192 7.99 13.31 11.71
CA THR A 192 6.74 12.64 12.07
C THR A 192 6.75 11.17 11.64
N VAL A 193 5.87 10.37 12.26
CA VAL A 193 5.70 8.95 11.90
C VAL A 193 5.31 8.79 10.43
N SER A 194 4.37 9.59 9.91
CA SER A 194 3.98 9.50 8.50
C SER A 194 5.08 9.93 7.53
N SER A 195 5.96 10.87 7.92
CA SER A 195 7.11 11.24 7.10
C SER A 195 8.11 10.09 6.99
N GLN A 196 8.44 9.45 8.11
CA GLN A 196 9.33 8.27 8.13
C GLN A 196 8.72 7.10 7.36
N PHE A 197 7.46 6.80 7.62
CA PHE A 197 6.71 5.72 6.96
C PHE A 197 6.67 5.90 5.44
N ARG A 198 6.35 7.11 4.94
CA ARG A 198 6.34 7.39 3.50
C ARG A 198 7.71 7.18 2.87
N LYS A 199 8.78 7.69 3.52
CA LYS A 199 10.16 7.49 3.03
C LYS A 199 10.53 6.00 2.94
N SER A 200 10.19 5.21 3.96
CA SER A 200 10.44 3.76 3.95
C SER A 200 9.61 3.04 2.88
N LEU A 201 8.35 3.43 2.69
CA LEU A 201 7.51 2.87 1.64
C LEU A 201 8.04 3.21 0.24
N ASP A 202 8.45 4.45 0.00
CA ASP A 202 9.02 4.88 -1.29
C ASP A 202 10.29 4.08 -1.62
N GLN A 203 11.17 3.88 -0.64
CA GLN A 203 12.37 3.03 -0.79
C GLN A 203 12.01 1.58 -1.12
N LEU A 204 11.00 1.01 -0.45
CA LEU A 204 10.49 -0.32 -0.75
C LEU A 204 9.95 -0.40 -2.18
N MET A 205 9.13 0.57 -2.61
CA MET A 205 8.57 0.60 -3.96
C MET A 205 9.67 0.73 -5.03
N GLN A 206 10.73 1.50 -4.78
CA GLN A 206 11.88 1.59 -5.67
C GLN A 206 12.60 0.25 -5.82
N GLN A 207 12.81 -0.49 -4.71
CA GLN A 207 13.39 -1.82 -4.75
C GLN A 207 12.52 -2.80 -5.54
N LEU A 208 11.20 -2.82 -5.28
CA LEU A 208 10.27 -3.70 -5.98
C LEU A 208 10.25 -3.47 -7.50
N ASN A 209 10.33 -2.21 -7.94
CA ASN A 209 10.36 -1.84 -9.37
C ASN A 209 11.57 -2.39 -10.13
N GLN A 210 12.65 -2.72 -9.43
CA GLN A 210 13.88 -3.29 -10.02
C GLN A 210 13.89 -4.83 -10.02
N THR A 211 12.80 -5.47 -9.57
CA THR A 211 12.70 -6.92 -9.45
C THR A 211 11.67 -7.51 -10.41
N GLU A 212 11.70 -8.84 -10.54
CA GLU A 212 10.61 -9.61 -11.11
C GLU A 212 9.69 -10.10 -9.98
N PRO A 213 8.47 -9.55 -9.84
CA PRO A 213 7.63 -9.84 -8.69
C PRO A 213 6.73 -11.06 -8.94
N PHE A 214 6.56 -11.86 -7.88
CA PHE A 214 5.54 -12.91 -7.79
C PHE A 214 4.57 -12.54 -6.68
N PHE A 215 3.27 -12.68 -6.94
CA PHE A 215 2.21 -12.26 -6.02
C PHE A 215 1.48 -13.47 -5.44
N ILE A 216 1.43 -13.55 -4.11
CA ILE A 216 0.68 -14.56 -3.36
C ILE A 216 -0.40 -13.85 -2.55
N ARG A 217 -1.68 -14.22 -2.76
CA ARG A 217 -2.81 -13.70 -1.99
C ARG A 217 -3.32 -14.77 -1.02
N CYS A 218 -3.11 -14.56 0.27
CA CYS A 218 -3.59 -15.43 1.32
C CYS A 218 -5.05 -15.06 1.67
N ILE A 219 -5.94 -16.05 1.71
CA ILE A 219 -7.36 -15.86 2.05
C ILE A 219 -7.66 -16.60 3.35
N LYS A 220 -8.17 -15.87 4.35
CA LYS A 220 -8.65 -16.42 5.61
C LYS A 220 -10.04 -17.03 5.42
N PRO A 221 -10.22 -18.35 5.61
CA PRO A 221 -11.49 -19.00 5.30
C PRO A 221 -12.56 -18.75 6.37
N ASN A 222 -12.20 -18.49 7.62
CA ASN A 222 -13.11 -18.17 8.73
C ASN A 222 -12.38 -17.49 9.90
N GLU A 223 -13.14 -16.79 10.75
CA GLU A 223 -12.64 -16.14 11.98
C GLU A 223 -12.29 -17.12 13.12
N PHE A 224 -12.89 -18.32 13.10
CA PHE A 224 -12.74 -19.32 14.16
C PHE A 224 -11.44 -20.14 14.08
N LYS A 225 -10.59 -19.88 13.08
CA LYS A 225 -9.34 -20.62 12.82
C LYS A 225 -9.56 -22.14 12.68
N ARG A 226 -10.72 -22.55 12.14
CA ARG A 226 -11.08 -23.97 11.96
C ARG A 226 -10.82 -24.45 10.53
N ALA A 227 -10.28 -25.66 10.40
CA ALA A 227 -10.14 -26.31 9.10
C ALA A 227 -11.53 -26.64 8.49
N LEU A 228 -11.60 -26.71 7.16
CA LEU A 228 -12.79 -27.11 6.38
C LEU A 228 -14.05 -26.27 6.62
N MET A 229 -13.92 -25.10 7.24
CA MET A 229 -15.01 -24.14 7.45
C MET A 229 -14.77 -22.91 6.58
N MET A 230 -15.77 -22.53 5.77
CA MET A 230 -15.69 -21.37 4.89
C MET A 230 -16.83 -20.41 5.17
N ASP A 231 -16.48 -19.21 5.64
CA ASP A 231 -17.36 -18.06 5.65
C ASP A 231 -17.31 -17.38 4.27
N ARG A 232 -18.37 -17.58 3.49
CA ARG A 232 -18.47 -17.03 2.13
C ARG A 232 -18.44 -15.50 2.11
N GLY A 233 -19.03 -14.85 3.12
CA GLY A 233 -19.07 -13.39 3.20
C GLY A 233 -17.72 -12.78 3.55
N LEU A 234 -16.95 -13.45 4.42
CA LEU A 234 -15.57 -13.08 4.73
C LEU A 234 -14.66 -13.29 3.52
N VAL A 235 -14.76 -14.43 2.84
CA VAL A 235 -13.93 -14.72 1.66
C VAL A 235 -14.25 -13.77 0.51
N LEU A 236 -15.52 -13.50 0.24
CA LEU A 236 -15.92 -12.56 -0.83
C LEU A 236 -15.36 -11.15 -0.58
N ARG A 237 -15.43 -10.66 0.67
CA ARG A 237 -14.86 -9.36 1.05
C ARG A 237 -13.34 -9.32 0.82
N GLN A 238 -12.62 -10.38 1.20
CA GLN A 238 -11.18 -10.46 0.94
C GLN A 238 -10.86 -10.45 -0.57
N LEU A 239 -11.62 -11.18 -1.40
CA LEU A 239 -11.43 -11.18 -2.86
C LEU A 239 -11.69 -9.80 -3.48
N GLN A 240 -12.64 -9.04 -2.93
CA GLN A 240 -12.92 -7.66 -3.34
C GLN A 240 -11.77 -6.73 -2.95
N TYR A 241 -11.33 -6.76 -1.69
CA TYR A 241 -10.31 -5.85 -1.16
C TYR A 241 -8.87 -6.23 -1.52
N SER A 242 -8.61 -7.45 -2.01
CA SER A 242 -7.30 -7.86 -2.52
C SER A 242 -7.04 -7.47 -3.97
N GLY A 243 -8.00 -6.80 -4.63
CA GLY A 243 -7.90 -6.39 -6.03
C GLY A 243 -8.01 -7.55 -7.04
N MET A 244 -8.28 -8.78 -6.58
CA MET A 244 -8.28 -9.99 -7.42
C MET A 244 -9.40 -9.97 -8.47
N LEU A 245 -10.58 -9.45 -8.10
CA LEU A 245 -11.69 -9.33 -9.05
C LEU A 245 -11.36 -8.39 -10.20
N GLU A 246 -10.60 -7.33 -9.95
CA GLU A 246 -10.21 -6.38 -11.00
C GLU A 246 -9.19 -7.00 -11.95
N THR A 247 -8.22 -7.76 -11.43
CA THR A 247 -7.28 -8.55 -12.25
C THR A 247 -8.00 -9.54 -13.16
N ILE A 248 -9.03 -10.23 -12.64
CA ILE A 248 -9.83 -11.16 -13.45
C ILE A 248 -10.54 -10.41 -14.58
N LYS A 249 -11.11 -9.23 -14.31
CA LYS A 249 -11.72 -8.40 -15.37
C LYS A 249 -10.71 -7.95 -16.41
N ILE A 250 -9.52 -7.52 -15.98
CA ILE A 250 -8.43 -7.10 -16.87
C ILE A 250 -8.05 -8.24 -17.81
N ARG A 251 -7.74 -9.42 -17.26
CA ARG A 251 -7.37 -10.59 -18.08
C ARG A 251 -8.51 -11.06 -18.98
N ARG A 252 -9.76 -10.99 -18.50
CA ARG A 252 -10.94 -11.35 -19.30
C ARG A 252 -11.16 -10.41 -20.49
N ASN A 253 -10.88 -9.12 -20.34
CA ASN A 253 -11.03 -8.13 -21.41
C ASN A 253 -9.92 -8.22 -22.48
N GLY A 254 -8.80 -8.89 -22.15
CA GLY A 254 -7.76 -9.26 -23.11
C GLY A 254 -8.06 -10.60 -23.78
N TYR A 255 -7.01 -11.39 -24.02
CA TYR A 255 -7.10 -12.75 -24.57
C TYR A 255 -6.74 -13.78 -23.48
N PRO A 256 -7.71 -14.19 -22.64
CA PRO A 256 -7.44 -15.06 -21.49
C PRO A 256 -7.23 -16.54 -21.87
N ILE A 257 -7.68 -16.95 -23.06
CA ILE A 257 -7.53 -18.31 -23.57
C ILE A 257 -6.36 -18.30 -24.54
N ARG A 258 -5.30 -19.02 -24.18
CA ARG A 258 -4.08 -19.16 -24.99
C ARG A 258 -3.85 -20.63 -25.23
N HIS A 259 -3.80 -21.01 -26.51
CA HIS A 259 -3.56 -22.37 -26.92
C HIS A 259 -2.55 -22.36 -28.05
N ASP A 260 -1.55 -23.24 -27.95
CA ASP A 260 -0.75 -23.61 -29.10
C ASP A 260 -1.65 -24.29 -30.15
N PHE A 261 -1.20 -24.28 -31.41
CA PHE A 261 -1.99 -24.74 -32.54
C PHE A 261 -2.48 -26.20 -32.38
N GLU A 262 -1.60 -27.11 -31.97
CA GLU A 262 -1.94 -28.54 -31.84
C GLU A 262 -2.99 -28.81 -30.75
N PRO A 263 -2.83 -28.34 -29.49
CA PRO A 263 -3.88 -28.42 -28.48
C PRO A 263 -5.20 -27.77 -28.88
N PHE A 264 -5.15 -26.64 -29.60
CA PHE A 264 -6.35 -25.97 -30.10
C PHE A 264 -7.13 -26.86 -31.07
N VAL A 265 -6.46 -27.41 -32.09
CA VAL A 265 -7.09 -28.29 -33.07
C VAL A 265 -7.63 -29.55 -32.40
N GLN A 266 -6.84 -30.20 -31.54
CA GLN A 266 -7.26 -31.41 -30.83
C GLN A 266 -8.55 -31.17 -30.01
N ARG A 267 -8.67 -30.00 -29.38
CA ARG A 267 -9.83 -29.63 -28.56
C ARG A 267 -11.07 -29.25 -29.40
N TYR A 268 -10.90 -28.48 -30.47
CA TYR A 268 -12.01 -27.85 -31.18
C TYR A 268 -12.34 -28.46 -32.55
N ARG A 269 -11.59 -29.43 -33.06
CA ARG A 269 -11.87 -30.13 -34.33
C ARG A 269 -13.29 -30.71 -34.42
N VAL A 270 -13.91 -31.05 -33.28
CA VAL A 270 -15.28 -31.57 -33.25
C VAL A 270 -16.34 -30.53 -33.67
N LEU A 271 -15.99 -29.25 -33.69
CA LEU A 271 -16.89 -28.16 -34.06
C LEU A 271 -16.94 -27.91 -35.57
N VAL A 272 -15.96 -28.39 -36.34
CA VAL A 272 -15.84 -28.12 -37.78
C VAL A 272 -15.31 -29.35 -38.51
N ASN A 273 -16.00 -29.79 -39.57
CA ASN A 273 -15.54 -30.90 -40.39
C ASN A 273 -14.33 -30.47 -41.25
N GLY A 274 -13.27 -31.29 -41.29
CA GLY A 274 -12.10 -31.09 -42.15
C GLY A 274 -10.86 -30.46 -41.48
N LEU A 275 -10.85 -30.38 -40.14
CA LEU A 275 -9.69 -30.05 -39.31
C LEU A 275 -9.18 -31.28 -38.53
#